data_AF-A0A2N5YVR3-F1
#
_entry.id   AF-A0A2N5YVR3-F1
#
_cell.length_a   1.000
_cell.length_b   1.000
_cell.length_c   1.000
_cell.angle_alpha   90.00
_cell.angle_beta   90.00
_cell.angle_gamma   90.00
#
_symmetry.space_group_name_H-M   'P 1'
#
loop_
_entity.id
_entity.type
_entity.pdbx_description
1 polymer ?
#
loop_
_entity_poly.entity_id
_entity_poly.type
_entity_poly.pdbx_seq_one_letter_code
_entity_poly.pdbx_strand_id
1 'polypeptide(L)'
;MKTNCHEVPKVIDYCNTLNATINLSFVENPSEMALWTMCSKDLKELELFYNSYNFKPHKGVNAEYNLKAYQQFVQQISTYQKTNQKIEDEFYQNLRTEDECRNILEETLNEALKLNIIFESDKKEILKIVNSVESKLKGSAQHIYFGNLAKLLEENCVEPLKQLFANGFDKDSLENKLQEMTIMPNIYNKSYKKIHS
;
A
#
# COMPACT_ATOMS: atom_id res chain seq x y z
N MET A 1 10.47 9.02 -11.94
CA MET A 1 9.83 7.70 -11.73
C MET A 1 10.32 7.14 -10.40
N LYS A 2 9.67 6.10 -9.83
CA LYS A 2 10.14 5.47 -8.58
C LYS A 2 11.59 5.01 -8.67
N THR A 3 11.99 4.43 -9.80
CA THR A 3 13.31 3.80 -9.99
C THR A 3 14.48 4.78 -9.96
N ASN A 4 14.27 6.04 -10.36
CA ASN A 4 15.35 7.01 -10.55
C ASN A 4 15.12 8.34 -9.83
N CYS A 5 14.18 8.40 -8.88
CA CYS A 5 13.86 9.64 -8.17
C CYS A 5 15.09 10.24 -7.46
N HIS A 6 15.92 9.41 -6.84
CA HIS A 6 17.13 9.86 -6.15
C HIS A 6 18.19 10.50 -7.07
N GLU A 7 18.08 10.35 -8.38
CA GLU A 7 19.01 10.95 -9.34
C GLU A 7 18.64 12.40 -9.70
N VAL A 8 17.39 12.82 -9.46
CA VAL A 8 16.86 14.13 -9.87
C VAL A 8 17.78 15.29 -9.48
N PRO A 9 18.31 15.41 -8.24
CA PRO A 9 19.17 16.54 -7.87
C PRO A 9 20.48 16.59 -8.68
N LYS A 10 21.06 15.42 -8.99
CA LYS A 10 22.27 15.32 -9.82
C LYS A 10 22.01 15.74 -11.26
N VAL A 11 20.82 15.42 -11.79
CA VAL A 11 20.40 15.86 -13.13
C VAL A 11 20.24 17.38 -13.16
N ILE A 12 19.66 17.99 -12.11
CA ILE A 12 19.58 19.45 -11.97
C ILE A 12 20.97 20.09 -11.97
N ASP A 13 21.90 19.58 -11.14
CA ASP A 13 23.29 20.05 -11.12
C ASP A 13 23.92 19.99 -12.51
N TYR A 14 23.75 18.87 -13.22
CA TYR A 14 24.26 18.69 -14.57
C TYR A 14 23.69 19.72 -15.55
N CYS A 15 22.37 19.91 -15.59
CA CYS A 15 21.74 20.93 -16.42
C CYS A 15 22.24 22.35 -16.10
N ASN A 16 22.44 22.65 -14.82
CA ASN A 16 22.98 23.93 -14.37
C ASN A 16 24.42 24.16 -14.86
N THR A 17 25.27 23.13 -14.88
CA THR A 17 26.64 23.25 -15.42
C THR A 17 26.67 23.57 -16.92
N LEU A 18 25.65 23.12 -17.65
CA LEU A 18 25.52 23.36 -19.09
C LEU A 18 24.71 24.62 -19.42
N ASN A 19 24.19 25.33 -18.40
CA ASN A 19 23.20 26.39 -18.54
C ASN A 19 22.00 25.95 -19.42
N ALA A 20 21.60 24.69 -19.31
CA ALA A 20 20.46 24.11 -20.01
C ALA A 20 19.21 24.17 -19.12
N THR A 21 18.02 24.27 -19.72
CA THR A 21 16.76 24.20 -18.98
C THR A 21 16.33 22.75 -18.77
N ILE A 22 15.65 22.48 -17.66
CA ILE A 22 15.01 21.18 -17.39
C ILE A 22 13.54 21.36 -17.05
N ASN A 23 12.72 20.48 -17.63
CA ASN A 23 11.33 20.33 -17.26
C ASN A 23 11.15 19.02 -16.50
N LEU A 24 10.69 19.11 -15.27
CA LEU A 24 10.31 17.94 -14.48
C LEU A 24 8.83 17.66 -14.72
N SER A 25 8.52 16.45 -15.17
CA SER A 25 7.15 15.97 -15.36
C SER A 25 6.89 14.75 -14.49
N PHE A 26 5.61 14.49 -14.23
CA PHE A 26 5.18 13.31 -13.50
C PHE A 26 4.79 12.19 -14.47
N VAL A 27 4.86 10.96 -13.98
CA VAL A 27 4.44 9.77 -14.71
C VAL A 27 2.94 9.60 -14.47
N GLU A 28 2.17 9.61 -15.55
CA GLU A 28 0.75 9.26 -15.49
C GLU A 28 0.55 7.77 -15.70
N ASN A 29 1.25 7.16 -16.67
CA ASN A 29 1.21 5.73 -16.96
C ASN A 29 2.61 5.16 -17.31
N PRO A 30 2.94 3.92 -16.90
CA PRO A 30 2.15 3.07 -16.00
C PRO A 30 2.18 3.63 -14.56
N SER A 31 1.03 3.62 -13.88
CA SER A 31 0.86 4.26 -12.56
C SER A 31 1.71 3.61 -11.47
N GLU A 32 2.06 2.33 -11.60
CA GLU A 32 2.96 1.64 -10.69
C GLU A 32 4.36 2.28 -10.59
N MET A 33 4.80 2.99 -11.65
CA MET A 33 6.10 3.66 -11.72
C MET A 33 6.05 5.11 -11.22
N ALA A 34 4.86 5.62 -10.90
CA ALA A 34 4.66 7.00 -10.53
C ALA A 34 4.92 7.26 -9.04
N LEU A 35 5.50 8.41 -8.68
CA LEU A 35 5.80 8.72 -7.29
C LEU A 35 4.53 8.86 -6.44
N TRP A 36 3.43 9.34 -7.03
CA TRP A 36 2.17 9.53 -6.32
C TRP A 36 1.48 8.22 -5.90
N THR A 37 2.00 7.04 -6.31
CA THR A 37 1.58 5.71 -5.82
C THR A 37 2.54 5.11 -4.78
N MET A 38 3.50 5.89 -4.26
CA MET A 38 4.34 5.47 -3.13
C MET A 38 3.59 5.71 -1.81
N CYS A 39 3.94 4.96 -0.76
CA CYS A 39 3.35 5.20 0.55
C CYS A 39 3.79 6.54 1.14
N SER A 40 2.98 7.09 2.05
CA SER A 40 3.22 8.39 2.67
C SER A 40 4.59 8.46 3.36
N LYS A 41 5.02 7.35 3.99
CA LYS A 41 6.32 7.24 4.65
C LYS A 41 7.47 7.40 3.65
N ASP A 42 7.46 6.64 2.56
CA ASP A 42 8.53 6.70 1.56
C ASP A 42 8.56 8.08 0.87
N LEU A 43 7.39 8.68 0.64
CA LEU A 43 7.29 10.04 0.12
C LEU A 43 7.87 11.07 1.10
N LYS A 44 7.68 10.86 2.40
CA LYS A 44 8.26 11.73 3.44
C LYS A 44 9.78 11.61 3.48
N GLU A 45 10.32 10.40 3.39
CA GLU A 45 11.76 10.16 3.31
C GLU A 45 12.35 10.81 2.05
N LEU A 46 11.66 10.71 0.91
CA LEU A 46 12.08 11.32 -0.34
C LEU A 46 12.05 12.86 -0.29
N GLU A 47 11.02 13.44 0.31
CA GLU A 47 10.94 14.90 0.56
C GLU A 47 12.11 15.38 1.42
N LEU A 48 12.43 14.66 2.51
CA LEU A 48 13.56 14.98 3.37
C LEU A 48 14.90 14.88 2.63
N PHE A 49 15.09 13.83 1.84
CA PHE A 49 16.27 13.67 0.99
C PHE A 49 16.44 14.88 0.07
N TYR A 50 15.39 15.29 -0.64
CA TYR A 50 15.48 16.42 -1.56
C TYR A 50 15.73 17.76 -0.87
N ASN A 51 15.13 17.99 0.29
CA ASN A 51 15.36 19.21 1.07
C ASN A 51 16.77 19.25 1.68
N SER A 52 17.41 18.10 1.88
CA SER A 52 18.78 18.01 2.40
C SER A 52 19.86 18.23 1.33
N TYR A 53 19.49 18.22 0.04
CA TYR A 53 20.46 18.29 -1.05
C TYR A 53 21.01 19.72 -1.23
N ASN A 54 22.33 19.85 -1.15
CA ASN A 54 23.03 21.11 -1.37
C ASN A 54 23.54 21.20 -2.81
N PHE A 55 22.93 22.06 -3.62
CA PHE A 55 23.35 22.29 -5.01
C PHE A 55 24.71 22.97 -5.10
N LYS A 56 25.52 22.60 -6.09
CA LYS A 56 26.83 23.20 -6.33
C LYS A 56 26.68 24.63 -6.83
N PRO A 57 27.50 25.62 -6.46
CA PRO A 57 27.36 27.00 -6.95
C PRO A 57 27.27 27.10 -8.48
N HIS A 58 26.34 27.94 -8.97
CA HIS A 58 25.93 27.98 -10.38
C HIS A 58 25.83 29.45 -10.83
N LYS A 59 26.14 29.68 -12.11
CA LYS A 59 26.06 30.99 -12.75
C LYS A 59 25.28 30.83 -14.06
N GLY A 60 24.17 31.55 -14.21
CA GLY A 60 23.37 31.51 -15.44
C GLY A 60 21.89 31.70 -15.18
N VAL A 61 21.18 32.32 -16.13
CA VAL A 61 19.74 32.62 -16.02
C VAL A 61 18.91 31.32 -15.91
N ASN A 62 19.36 30.24 -16.55
CA ASN A 62 18.64 28.96 -16.52
C ASN A 62 18.82 28.20 -15.20
N ALA A 63 19.86 28.52 -14.41
CA ALA A 63 20.07 27.90 -13.11
C ALA A 63 18.95 28.25 -12.12
N GLU A 64 18.54 29.53 -12.09
CA GLU A 64 17.44 29.98 -11.25
C GLU A 64 16.11 29.31 -11.65
N TYR A 65 15.87 29.20 -12.96
CA TYR A 65 14.70 28.47 -13.48
C TYR A 65 14.68 27.01 -13.03
N ASN A 66 15.80 26.29 -13.18
CA ASN A 66 15.89 24.87 -12.82
C ASN A 66 15.71 24.64 -11.31
N LEU A 67 16.27 25.52 -10.48
CA LEU A 67 16.07 25.47 -9.02
C LEU A 67 14.60 25.69 -8.65
N LYS A 68 13.92 26.61 -9.33
CA LYS A 68 12.49 26.86 -9.13
C LYS A 68 11.65 25.66 -9.56
N ALA A 69 11.97 25.03 -10.69
CA ALA A 69 11.33 23.79 -11.14
C ALA A 69 11.55 22.65 -10.14
N TYR A 70 12.75 22.53 -9.58
CA TYR A 70 13.04 21.56 -8.52
C TYR A 70 12.21 21.81 -7.26
N GLN A 71 12.13 23.05 -6.79
CA GLN A 71 11.30 23.41 -5.63
C GLN A 71 9.82 23.06 -5.86
N GLN A 72 9.28 23.34 -7.04
CA GLN A 72 7.91 22.96 -7.41
C GLN A 72 7.71 21.43 -7.40
N PHE A 73 8.69 20.68 -7.89
CA PHE A 73 8.67 19.22 -7.86
C PHE A 73 8.69 18.67 -6.42
N VAL A 74 9.54 19.20 -5.54
CA VAL A 74 9.58 18.82 -4.12
C VAL A 74 8.25 19.16 -3.44
N GLN A 75 7.68 20.33 -3.72
CA GLN A 75 6.36 20.71 -3.22
C GLN A 75 5.26 19.74 -3.67
N GLN A 76 5.32 19.27 -4.92
CA GLN A 76 4.39 18.29 -5.45
C GLN A 76 4.48 16.94 -4.70
N ILE A 77 5.70 16.51 -4.34
CA ILE A 77 5.92 15.31 -3.53
C ILE A 77 5.36 15.47 -2.12
N SER A 78 5.52 16.65 -1.52
CA SER A 78 4.88 17.00 -0.25
C SER A 78 3.35 16.88 -0.33
N THR A 79 2.75 17.32 -1.43
CA THR A 79 1.32 17.15 -1.68
C THR A 79 0.94 15.68 -1.79
N TYR A 80 1.69 14.86 -2.54
CA TYR A 80 1.46 13.41 -2.61
C TYR A 80 1.52 12.76 -1.24
N GLN A 81 2.53 13.12 -0.43
CA GLN A 81 2.70 12.60 0.92
C GLN A 81 1.46 12.85 1.78
N LYS A 82 0.97 14.09 1.80
CA LYS A 82 -0.21 14.46 2.60
C LYS A 82 -1.48 13.77 2.11
N THR A 83 -1.66 13.66 0.79
CA THR A 83 -2.81 12.93 0.23
C THR A 83 -2.76 11.46 0.60
N ASN A 84 -1.60 10.82 0.42
CA ASN A 84 -1.47 9.39 0.67
C ASN A 84 -1.56 9.07 2.16
N GLN A 85 -1.09 9.96 3.05
CA GLN A 85 -1.31 9.83 4.49
C GLN A 85 -2.81 9.79 4.81
N LYS A 86 -3.61 10.70 4.25
CA LYS A 86 -5.07 10.70 4.47
C LYS A 86 -5.72 9.41 3.98
N ILE A 87 -5.36 8.96 2.79
CA ILE A 87 -5.87 7.70 2.21
C ILE A 87 -5.50 6.51 3.10
N GLU A 88 -4.27 6.47 3.60
CA GLU A 88 -3.80 5.44 4.53
C GLU A 88 -4.55 5.50 5.86
N ASP A 89 -4.71 6.69 6.45
CA ASP A 89 -5.45 6.88 7.71
C ASP A 89 -6.91 6.45 7.56
N GLU A 90 -7.59 6.85 6.47
CA GLU A 90 -8.94 6.42 6.14
C GLU A 90 -9.02 4.90 5.97
N PHE A 91 -8.05 4.30 5.28
CA PHE A 91 -7.98 2.85 5.14
C PHE A 91 -7.88 2.17 6.52
N TYR A 92 -6.93 2.57 7.36
CA TYR A 92 -6.75 1.98 8.69
C TYR A 92 -7.94 2.20 9.62
N GLN A 93 -8.64 3.34 9.52
CA GLN A 93 -9.85 3.60 10.31
C GLN A 93 -11.04 2.74 9.90
N ASN A 94 -11.10 2.33 8.63
CA ASN A 94 -12.17 1.49 8.11
C ASN A 94 -11.89 -0.02 8.25
N LEU A 95 -10.71 -0.42 8.72
CA LEU A 95 -10.43 -1.81 9.03
C LEU A 95 -11.19 -2.26 10.27
N ARG A 96 -11.68 -3.49 10.23
CA ARG A 96 -12.23 -4.16 11.41
C ARG A 96 -11.14 -4.39 12.43
N THR A 97 -11.51 -4.23 13.69
CA THR A 97 -10.67 -4.62 14.82
C THR A 97 -10.50 -6.14 14.86
N GLU A 98 -9.51 -6.60 15.63
CA GLU A 98 -9.30 -8.02 15.89
C GLU A 98 -10.57 -8.70 16.43
N ASP A 99 -11.22 -8.12 17.44
CA ASP A 99 -12.41 -8.69 18.06
C ASP A 99 -13.58 -8.80 17.08
N GLU A 100 -13.81 -7.76 16.27
CA GLU A 100 -14.82 -7.80 15.21
C GLU A 100 -14.51 -8.89 14.18
N CYS A 101 -13.25 -8.99 13.73
CA CYS A 101 -12.83 -10.03 12.80
C CYS A 101 -13.03 -11.43 13.37
N ARG A 102 -12.72 -11.64 14.66
CA ARG A 102 -12.91 -12.94 15.33
C ARG A 102 -14.39 -13.31 15.40
N ASN A 103 -15.26 -12.36 15.67
CA ASN A 103 -16.71 -12.58 15.67
C ASN A 103 -17.20 -12.97 14.26
N ILE A 104 -16.80 -12.22 13.22
CA ILE A 104 -17.16 -12.51 11.82
C ILE A 104 -16.65 -13.89 11.39
N LEU A 105 -15.42 -14.25 11.77
CA LEU A 105 -14.84 -15.56 11.48
C LEU A 105 -15.64 -16.68 12.15
N GLU A 106 -15.94 -16.54 13.43
CA GLU A 106 -16.70 -17.54 14.18
C GLU A 106 -18.12 -17.71 13.63
N GLU A 107 -18.81 -16.60 13.29
CA GLU A 107 -20.11 -16.63 12.63
C GLU A 107 -20.06 -17.34 11.28
N THR A 108 -19.05 -17.04 10.46
CA THR A 108 -18.87 -17.65 9.14
C THR A 108 -18.59 -19.15 9.24
N LEU A 109 -17.75 -19.57 10.19
CA LEU A 109 -17.46 -20.99 10.43
C LEU A 109 -18.69 -21.73 10.97
N ASN A 110 -19.46 -21.10 11.86
CA ASN A 110 -20.70 -21.68 12.37
C ASN A 110 -21.77 -21.82 11.27
N GLU A 111 -21.84 -20.87 10.35
CA GLU A 111 -22.73 -20.98 9.20
C GLU A 111 -22.27 -22.08 8.23
N ALA A 112 -20.97 -22.19 7.98
CA ALA A 112 -20.41 -23.26 7.16
C ALA A 112 -20.68 -24.66 7.74
N LEU A 113 -20.66 -24.81 9.08
CA LEU A 113 -21.06 -26.04 9.77
C LEU A 113 -22.54 -26.38 9.54
N LYS A 114 -23.44 -25.39 9.71
CA LYS A 114 -24.89 -25.60 9.48
C LYS A 114 -25.19 -26.00 8.03
N LEU A 115 -24.44 -25.44 7.09
CA LEU A 115 -24.56 -25.74 5.66
C LEU A 115 -23.84 -27.03 5.25
N ASN A 116 -23.22 -27.76 6.20
CA ASN A 116 -22.43 -28.97 5.96
C ASN A 116 -21.31 -28.78 4.93
N ILE A 117 -20.73 -27.58 4.86
CA ILE A 117 -19.57 -27.27 4.01
C ILE A 117 -18.29 -27.80 4.66
N ILE A 118 -18.23 -27.72 5.98
CA ILE A 118 -17.11 -28.17 6.82
C ILE A 118 -17.63 -29.01 7.99
N PHE A 119 -16.75 -29.76 8.65
CA PHE A 119 -17.01 -30.47 9.90
C PHE A 119 -16.34 -29.78 11.10
N GLU A 120 -16.70 -30.20 12.32
CA GLU A 120 -16.10 -29.68 13.56
C GLU A 120 -14.57 -29.86 13.63
N SER A 121 -14.05 -30.94 13.04
CA SER A 121 -12.60 -31.14 12.89
C SER A 121 -11.95 -30.06 12.02
N ASP A 122 -12.62 -29.67 10.95
CA ASP A 122 -12.13 -28.70 9.99
C ASP A 122 -12.15 -27.30 10.58
N LYS A 123 -13.22 -26.94 11.30
CA LYS A 123 -13.30 -25.68 12.06
C LYS A 123 -12.11 -25.52 13.01
N LYS A 124 -11.79 -26.57 13.78
CA LYS A 124 -10.63 -26.57 14.70
C LYS A 124 -9.32 -26.37 13.96
N GLU A 125 -9.15 -27.01 12.81
CA GLU A 125 -7.92 -26.89 12.02
C GLU A 125 -7.78 -25.52 11.37
N ILE A 126 -8.87 -24.95 10.82
CA ILE A 126 -8.90 -23.59 10.28
C ILE A 126 -8.49 -22.58 11.35
N LEU A 127 -9.12 -22.63 12.54
CA LEU A 127 -8.78 -21.74 13.65
C LEU A 127 -7.32 -21.89 14.08
N LYS A 128 -6.78 -23.11 14.09
CA LYS A 128 -5.37 -23.35 14.39
C LYS A 128 -4.45 -22.69 13.36
N ILE A 129 -4.77 -22.76 12.07
CA ILE A 129 -3.98 -22.13 11.00
C ILE A 129 -4.08 -20.60 11.10
N VAL A 130 -5.27 -20.05 11.30
CA VAL A 130 -5.49 -18.60 11.51
C VAL A 130 -4.63 -18.09 12.66
N ASN A 131 -4.67 -18.76 13.83
CA ASN A 131 -3.88 -18.37 14.99
C ASN A 131 -2.37 -18.54 14.74
N SER A 132 -1.96 -19.54 13.96
CA SER A 132 -0.56 -19.74 13.57
C SER A 132 -0.04 -18.57 12.72
N VAL A 133 -0.80 -18.16 11.70
CA VAL A 133 -0.43 -17.01 10.85
C VAL A 133 -0.38 -15.74 11.68
N GLU A 134 -1.42 -15.49 12.48
CA GLU A 134 -1.53 -14.33 13.35
C GLU A 134 -0.33 -14.20 14.31
N SER A 135 0.11 -15.30 14.92
CA SER A 135 1.22 -15.30 15.90
C SER A 135 2.55 -14.80 15.31
N LYS A 136 2.68 -14.80 13.99
CA LYS A 136 3.85 -14.32 13.25
C LYS A 136 3.78 -12.81 12.95
N LEU A 137 2.62 -12.17 13.16
CA LEU A 137 2.36 -10.78 12.80
C LEU A 137 2.50 -9.84 14.01
N LYS A 138 2.88 -8.59 13.74
CA LYS A 138 3.00 -7.53 14.75
C LYS A 138 2.62 -6.18 14.16
N GLY A 139 2.07 -5.29 14.99
CA GLY A 139 1.79 -3.90 14.63
C GLY A 139 0.80 -3.77 13.47
N SER A 140 1.11 -2.91 12.49
CA SER A 140 0.22 -2.63 11.37
C SER A 140 -0.11 -3.86 10.52
N ALA A 141 0.83 -4.80 10.38
CA ALA A 141 0.59 -6.03 9.61
C ALA A 141 -0.52 -6.90 10.22
N GLN A 142 -0.63 -6.92 11.55
CA GLN A 142 -1.69 -7.65 12.24
C GLN A 142 -3.05 -6.98 12.02
N HIS A 143 -3.10 -5.65 12.09
CA HIS A 143 -4.34 -4.89 11.85
C HIS A 143 -4.83 -5.04 10.40
N ILE A 144 -3.92 -4.96 9.43
CA ILE A 144 -4.20 -5.20 8.00
C ILE A 144 -4.75 -6.61 7.79
N TYR A 145 -4.11 -7.62 8.39
CA TYR A 145 -4.53 -9.00 8.29
C TYR A 145 -5.97 -9.21 8.75
N PHE A 146 -6.33 -8.72 9.94
CA PHE A 146 -7.70 -8.86 10.44
C PHE A 146 -8.71 -8.07 9.61
N GLY A 147 -8.40 -6.84 9.23
CA GLY A 147 -9.30 -6.05 8.40
C GLY A 147 -9.54 -6.68 7.03
N ASN A 148 -8.49 -7.22 6.38
CA ASN A 148 -8.61 -7.93 5.11
C ASN A 148 -9.38 -9.25 5.23
N LEU A 149 -9.12 -10.03 6.29
CA LEU A 149 -9.84 -11.28 6.55
C LEU A 149 -11.32 -11.02 6.79
N ALA A 150 -11.65 -10.06 7.67
CA ALA A 150 -13.03 -9.67 7.95
C ALA A 150 -13.74 -9.24 6.67
N LYS A 151 -13.11 -8.37 5.86
CA LYS A 151 -13.66 -7.92 4.59
C LYS A 151 -13.93 -9.08 3.63
N LEU A 152 -12.99 -10.02 3.48
CA LEU A 152 -13.20 -11.20 2.62
C LEU A 152 -14.44 -11.98 3.06
N LEU A 153 -14.58 -12.22 4.36
CA LEU A 153 -15.68 -13.00 4.94
C LEU A 153 -17.01 -12.25 4.86
N GLU A 154 -17.04 -10.94 5.08
CA GLU A 154 -18.25 -10.11 4.92
C GLU A 154 -18.72 -10.08 3.45
N GLU A 155 -17.79 -9.96 2.49
CA GLU A 155 -18.13 -9.85 1.06
C GLU A 155 -18.54 -11.19 0.44
N ASN A 156 -17.97 -12.31 0.91
CA ASN A 156 -18.10 -13.62 0.27
C ASN A 156 -18.75 -14.69 1.16
N CYS A 157 -19.03 -14.38 2.43
CA CYS A 157 -19.59 -15.30 3.42
C CYS A 157 -18.83 -16.65 3.43
N VAL A 158 -19.54 -17.74 3.15
CA VAL A 158 -19.00 -19.11 3.16
C VAL A 158 -18.35 -19.54 1.84
N GLU A 159 -18.40 -18.73 0.77
CA GLU A 159 -17.86 -19.10 -0.54
C GLU A 159 -16.35 -19.39 -0.52
N PRO A 160 -15.49 -18.62 0.17
CA PRO A 160 -14.07 -18.94 0.27
C PRO A 160 -13.82 -20.33 0.86
N LEU A 161 -14.65 -20.76 1.82
CA LEU A 161 -14.61 -22.09 2.41
C LEU A 161 -15.07 -23.15 1.39
N LYS A 162 -16.17 -22.93 0.67
CA LYS A 162 -16.60 -23.87 -0.38
C LYS A 162 -15.49 -24.12 -1.41
N GLN A 163 -14.82 -23.07 -1.86
CA GLN A 163 -13.71 -23.17 -2.81
C GLN A 163 -12.52 -23.95 -2.24
N LEU A 164 -12.20 -23.72 -0.96
CA LEU A 164 -11.12 -24.42 -0.28
C LEU A 164 -11.38 -25.92 -0.11
N PHE A 165 -12.66 -26.31 0.04
CA PHE A 165 -13.06 -27.70 0.23
C PHE A 165 -13.50 -28.41 -1.06
N ALA A 166 -13.71 -27.69 -2.16
CA ALA A 166 -14.21 -28.23 -3.43
C ALA A 166 -13.35 -29.38 -3.99
N ASN A 167 -12.03 -29.34 -3.77
CA ASN A 167 -11.08 -30.36 -4.23
C ASN A 167 -10.40 -31.10 -3.06
N GLY A 168 -11.02 -31.08 -1.87
CA GLY A 168 -10.41 -31.51 -0.62
C GLY A 168 -9.68 -30.38 0.10
N PHE A 169 -9.65 -30.45 1.43
CA PHE A 169 -9.05 -29.42 2.28
C PHE A 169 -7.53 -29.43 2.18
N ASP A 170 -6.96 -28.34 1.66
CA ASP A 170 -5.52 -28.11 1.59
C ASP A 170 -5.09 -27.02 2.59
N LYS A 171 -4.31 -27.45 3.59
CA LYS A 171 -3.78 -26.57 4.64
C LYS A 171 -2.80 -25.55 4.09
N ASP A 172 -1.97 -25.94 3.13
CA ASP A 172 -0.95 -25.06 2.56
C ASP A 172 -1.61 -23.98 1.72
N SER A 173 -2.65 -24.34 0.96
CA SER A 173 -3.47 -23.35 0.24
C SER A 173 -4.15 -22.35 1.16
N LEU A 174 -4.65 -22.78 2.32
CA LEU A 174 -5.25 -21.88 3.31
C LEU A 174 -4.19 -20.95 3.93
N GLU A 175 -3.06 -21.49 4.37
CA GLU A 175 -1.98 -20.69 4.95
C GLU A 175 -1.47 -19.65 3.95
N ASN A 176 -1.29 -20.01 2.69
CA ASN A 176 -0.88 -19.08 1.63
C ASN A 176 -1.90 -17.95 1.43
N LYS A 177 -3.20 -18.26 1.35
CA LYS A 177 -4.25 -17.23 1.24
C LYS A 177 -4.28 -16.30 2.45
N LEU A 178 -4.11 -16.82 3.66
CA LEU A 178 -4.04 -16.01 4.87
C LEU A 178 -2.78 -15.15 4.92
N GLN A 179 -1.65 -15.64 4.40
CA GLN A 179 -0.43 -14.84 4.26
C GLN A 179 -0.60 -13.68 3.28
N GLU A 180 -1.33 -13.87 2.17
CA GLU A 180 -1.65 -12.79 1.22
C GLU A 180 -2.45 -11.66 1.89
N MET A 181 -3.30 -11.97 2.87
CA MET A 181 -4.08 -10.97 3.61
C MET A 181 -3.23 -10.06 4.50
N THR A 182 -1.96 -10.41 4.75
CA THR A 182 -1.02 -9.55 5.49
C THR A 182 -0.54 -8.36 4.66
N ILE A 183 -0.73 -8.41 3.34
CA ILE A 183 -0.28 -7.40 2.41
C ILE A 183 -1.34 -6.30 2.31
N MET A 184 -0.88 -5.05 2.44
CA MET A 184 -1.73 -3.89 2.21
C MET A 184 -2.16 -3.86 0.75
N PRO A 185 -3.48 -3.83 0.45
CA PRO A 185 -3.93 -3.69 -0.92
C PRO A 185 -3.45 -2.37 -1.50
N ASN A 186 -3.37 -2.28 -2.83
CA ASN A 186 -3.06 -1.01 -3.47
C ASN A 186 -4.26 -0.06 -3.32
N ILE A 187 -4.19 0.82 -2.33
CA ILE A 187 -5.24 1.81 -2.02
C ILE A 187 -4.99 3.17 -2.66
N TYR A 188 -3.86 3.35 -3.34
CA TYR A 188 -3.56 4.61 -4.01
C TYR A 188 -4.39 4.72 -5.30
N ASN A 189 -4.84 5.93 -5.62
CA ASN A 189 -5.69 6.19 -6.78
C ASN A 189 -5.11 5.60 -8.07
N LYS A 190 -5.94 5.34 -9.09
CA LYS A 190 -5.41 4.94 -10.42
C LYS A 190 -4.98 6.15 -11.27
N SER A 191 -5.28 7.37 -10.83
CA SER A 191 -4.86 8.62 -11.47
C SER A 191 -4.78 9.76 -10.46
N TYR A 192 -3.69 10.53 -10.51
CA TYR A 192 -3.50 11.74 -9.71
C TYR A 192 -4.53 12.84 -10.04
N LYS A 193 -5.11 12.85 -11.24
CA LYS A 193 -6.10 13.86 -11.65
C LYS A 193 -7.39 13.82 -10.82
N LYS A 194 -7.72 12.64 -10.26
CA LYS A 194 -8.91 12.45 -9.42
C LYS A 194 -8.76 12.96 -7.98
N ILE A 195 -7.54 13.38 -7.59
CA ILE A 195 -7.25 13.88 -6.25
C ILE A 195 -7.62 15.37 -6.11
N HIS A 196 -7.80 16.08 -7.22
CA HIS A 196 -8.07 17.53 -7.28
C HIS A 196 -9.38 17.90 -7.99
N SER A 197 -10.25 16.91 -8.23
CA SER A 197 -11.55 17.08 -8.90
C SER A 197 -12.71 16.97 -7.94
#